data_AF-A0A2V8WZL7-F1
#
_entry.id   AF-A0A2V8WZL7-F1
#
_cell.length_a   1.000
_cell.length_b   1.000
_cell.length_c   1.000
_cell.angle_alpha   90.00
_cell.angle_beta   90.00
_cell.angle_gamma   90.00
#
_symmetry.space_group_name_H-M   'P 1'
#
loop_
_entity.id
_entity.type
_entity.pdbx_description
1 polymer ?
#
loop_
_entity_poly.entity_id
_entity_poly.type
_entity_poly.pdbx_seq_one_letter_code
_entity_poly.pdbx_strand_id
1 'polypeptide(L)'
;MRLSLQVPLTVRCRLPEGETIDLKASTYIVSAHGALLLMDTPLIPGQNVQVINEMTSELVECYVTYLREKRERRFVGIGFATARADFWHIVFPKSGTRQAIRSAQTGALVPPGFRQDNPRQF
;
A
#
# COMPACT_ATOMS: atom_id res chain seq x y z
N MET A 1 1.40 -1.48 11.66
CA MET A 1 2.48 -0.92 10.80
C MET A 1 1.89 -0.47 9.47
N ARG A 2 2.41 0.60 8.87
CA ARG A 2 1.99 1.12 7.57
C ARG A 2 3.20 1.33 6.68
N LEU A 3 3.12 0.96 5.41
CA LEU A 3 4.21 1.06 4.43
C LEU A 3 3.72 1.84 3.20
N SER A 4 4.55 2.75 2.70
CA SER A 4 4.32 3.37 1.39
C SER A 4 4.67 2.36 0.30
N LEU A 5 3.68 1.91 -0.46
CA LEU A 5 3.83 0.95 -1.55
C LEU A 5 2.81 1.30 -2.63
N GLN A 6 3.21 1.24 -3.89
CA GLN A 6 2.32 1.37 -5.04
C GLN A 6 2.08 0.01 -5.67
N VAL A 7 0.87 -0.50 -5.49
CA VAL A 7 0.35 -1.72 -6.11
C VAL A 7 -0.88 -1.32 -6.92
N PRO A 8 -0.97 -1.69 -8.21
CA PRO A 8 -2.18 -1.49 -9.01
C PRO A 8 -3.28 -2.41 -8.50
N LEU A 9 -4.46 -1.85 -8.30
CA LEU A 9 -5.64 -2.54 -7.78
C LEU A 9 -6.85 -2.25 -8.66
N THR A 10 -7.76 -3.22 -8.74
CA THR A 10 -9.12 -3.01 -9.20
C THR A 10 -10.06 -3.08 -8.00
N VAL A 11 -10.86 -2.03 -7.78
CA VAL A 11 -11.89 -1.98 -6.75
C VAL A 11 -13.24 -2.25 -7.40
N ARG A 12 -13.84 -3.38 -7.05
CA ARG A 12 -15.17 -3.77 -7.49
C ARG A 12 -16.19 -3.34 -6.45
N CYS A 13 -17.13 -2.48 -6.83
CA CYS A 13 -18.20 -2.04 -5.94
C CYS A 13 -19.57 -2.28 -6.56
N ARG A 14 -20.57 -2.50 -5.71
CA ARG A 14 -21.97 -2.63 -6.12
C ARG A 14 -22.64 -1.27 -6.00
N LEU A 15 -23.26 -0.83 -7.09
CA LEU A 15 -24.06 0.37 -7.16
C LEU A 15 -25.45 0.17 -6.52
N PRO A 16 -26.15 1.25 -6.13
CA PRO A 16 -27.51 1.16 -5.61
C PRO A 16 -28.48 0.49 -6.57
N GLU A 17 -28.29 0.63 -7.89
CA GLU A 17 -29.12 -0.04 -8.89
C GLU A 17 -28.86 -1.56 -9.00
N GLY A 18 -27.86 -2.08 -8.29
CA GLY A 18 -27.51 -3.50 -8.25
C GLY A 18 -26.42 -3.93 -9.23
N GLU A 19 -26.01 -3.04 -10.14
CA GLU A 19 -24.88 -3.26 -11.05
C GLU A 19 -23.55 -3.22 -10.29
N THR A 20 -22.57 -4.00 -10.74
CA THR A 20 -21.20 -3.97 -10.21
C THR A 20 -20.27 -3.27 -11.19
N ILE A 21 -19.50 -2.30 -10.69
CA ILE A 21 -18.50 -1.59 -11.48
C ILE A 21 -17.10 -1.87 -10.95
N ASP A 22 -16.14 -1.89 -11.88
CA ASP A 22 -14.72 -2.08 -11.59
C ASP A 22 -14.00 -0.74 -11.78
N LEU A 23 -13.38 -0.26 -10.71
CA LEU A 23 -12.68 1.03 -10.65
C LEU A 23 -11.18 0.80 -10.49
N LYS A 24 -10.37 1.47 -11.30
CA LYS A 24 -8.92 1.43 -11.15
C LYS A 24 -8.46 2.24 -9.95
N ALA A 25 -7.50 1.69 -9.21
CA ALA A 25 -6.90 2.32 -8.06
C ALA A 25 -5.42 1.94 -7.97
N SER A 26 -4.66 2.74 -7.22
CA SER A 26 -3.30 2.39 -6.80
C SER A 26 -3.16 2.58 -5.30
N THR A 27 -2.41 1.71 -4.63
CA THR A 27 -2.13 1.93 -3.21
C THR A 27 -1.19 3.11 -3.03
N TYR A 28 -1.44 3.89 -1.98
CA TYR A 28 -0.53 4.93 -1.49
C TYR A 28 0.16 4.46 -0.20
N ILE A 29 -0.61 3.89 0.73
CA ILE A 29 -0.12 3.29 1.98
C ILE A 29 -0.83 1.96 2.21
N VAL A 30 -0.10 0.92 2.60
CA VAL A 30 -0.66 -0.42 2.88
C VAL A 30 -0.37 -0.86 4.31
N SER A 31 -1.19 -1.77 4.83
CA SER A 31 -1.06 -2.43 6.13
C SER A 31 -1.73 -3.80 6.11
N ALA A 32 -1.50 -4.63 7.14
CA ALA A 32 -2.18 -5.91 7.28
C ALA A 32 -3.72 -5.81 7.40
N HIS A 33 -4.25 -4.65 7.75
CA HIS A 33 -5.68 -4.42 7.95
C HIS A 33 -6.35 -3.69 6.78
N GLY A 34 -5.60 -3.32 5.75
CA GLY A 34 -6.14 -2.51 4.65
C GLY A 34 -5.14 -1.50 4.12
N ALA A 35 -5.64 -0.52 3.37
CA ALA A 35 -4.82 0.41 2.62
C ALA A 35 -5.48 1.78 2.45
N LEU A 36 -4.67 2.76 2.09
CA LEU A 36 -5.08 4.03 1.55
C LEU A 36 -4.84 4.00 0.04
N LEU A 37 -5.89 4.17 -0.73
CA LEU A 37 -5.90 4.11 -2.18
C LEU A 37 -5.93 5.51 -2.78
N LEU A 38 -5.34 5.63 -3.96
CA LEU A 38 -5.47 6.76 -4.86
C LEU A 38 -6.31 6.31 -6.06
N MET A 39 -7.42 7.00 -6.31
CA MET A 39 -8.34 6.67 -7.39
C MET A 39 -9.08 7.91 -7.90
N ASP A 40 -9.61 7.82 -9.11
CA ASP A 40 -10.31 8.94 -9.76
C ASP A 40 -11.78 8.98 -9.40
N THR A 41 -12.40 7.87 -9.01
CA THR A 41 -13.82 7.82 -8.65
C THR A 41 -13.98 7.76 -7.12
N PRO A 42 -14.79 8.63 -6.49
CA PRO A 42 -14.99 8.58 -5.05
C PRO A 42 -15.85 7.37 -4.67
N LEU A 43 -15.57 6.80 -3.49
CA LEU A 43 -16.38 5.74 -2.90
C LEU A 43 -17.03 6.22 -1.61
N ILE A 44 -18.17 5.63 -1.25
CA ILE A 44 -18.96 6.05 -0.10
C ILE A 44 -18.41 5.36 1.16
N PRO A 45 -18.02 6.11 2.21
CA PRO A 45 -17.65 5.51 3.49
C PRO A 45 -18.75 4.58 4.04
N GLY A 46 -18.36 3.40 4.52
CA GLY A 46 -19.26 2.34 4.96
C GLY A 46 -19.71 1.36 3.87
N GLN A 47 -19.42 1.65 2.59
CA GLN A 47 -19.74 0.74 1.49
C GLN A 47 -18.83 -0.50 1.50
N ASN A 48 -19.42 -1.68 1.30
CA ASN A 48 -18.68 -2.92 1.07
C ASN A 48 -18.19 -2.98 -0.37
N VAL A 49 -16.92 -3.33 -0.55
CA VAL A 49 -16.25 -3.40 -1.85
C VAL A 49 -15.31 -4.59 -1.87
N GLN A 50 -15.08 -5.15 -3.05
CA GLN A 50 -14.05 -6.14 -3.26
C GLN A 50 -12.83 -5.46 -3.87
N VAL A 51 -11.64 -5.86 -3.43
CA VAL A 51 -10.39 -5.34 -3.95
C VAL A 51 -9.60 -6.48 -4.55
N ILE A 52 -9.16 -6.28 -5.79
CA ILE A 52 -8.40 -7.25 -6.57
C ILE A 52 -7.00 -6.70 -6.75
N ASN A 53 -6.00 -7.47 -6.34
CA ASN A 53 -4.60 -7.17 -6.60
C ASN A 53 -4.26 -7.56 -8.05
N GLU A 54 -3.97 -6.61 -8.92
CA GLU A 54 -3.75 -6.90 -10.33
C GLU A 54 -2.47 -7.69 -10.59
N MET A 55 -1.51 -7.66 -9.66
CA MET A 55 -0.25 -8.38 -9.79
C MET A 55 -0.39 -9.86 -9.46
N THR A 56 -1.28 -10.21 -8.53
CA THR A 56 -1.43 -11.58 -8.01
C THR A 56 -2.78 -12.20 -8.37
N SER A 57 -3.71 -11.39 -8.90
CA SER A 57 -5.12 -11.73 -9.13
C SER A 57 -5.88 -12.16 -7.88
N GLU A 58 -5.33 -11.90 -6.68
CA GLU A 58 -6.01 -12.20 -5.42
C GLU A 58 -7.10 -11.19 -5.12
N LEU A 59 -8.19 -11.68 -4.52
CA LEU A 59 -9.34 -10.88 -4.11
C LEU A 59 -9.46 -10.85 -2.58
N VAL A 60 -9.84 -9.70 -2.06
CA VAL A 60 -10.16 -9.51 -0.64
C VAL A 60 -11.41 -8.65 -0.44
N GLU A 61 -12.28 -9.08 0.47
CA GLU A 61 -13.45 -8.32 0.92
C GLU A 61 -13.03 -7.16 1.80
N CYS A 62 -13.51 -5.97 1.45
CA CYS A 62 -13.16 -4.72 2.09
C CYS A 62 -14.40 -3.86 2.37
N TYR A 63 -14.20 -2.83 3.17
CA TYR A 63 -15.16 -1.77 3.38
C TYR A 63 -14.46 -0.42 3.35
N VAL A 64 -15.13 0.59 2.84
CA VAL A 64 -14.60 1.94 2.77
C VAL A 64 -14.64 2.56 4.16
N THR A 65 -13.51 3.02 4.65
CA THR A 65 -13.37 3.62 5.99
C THR A 65 -13.28 5.13 5.94
N TYR A 66 -12.82 5.68 4.80
CA TYR A 66 -12.44 7.07 4.72
C TYR A 66 -12.45 7.56 3.28
N LEU A 67 -12.87 8.81 3.07
CA LEU A 67 -12.73 9.53 1.81
C LEU A 67 -12.15 10.91 2.10
N ARG A 68 -11.09 11.27 1.39
CA ARG A 68 -10.55 12.64 1.35
C ARG A 68 -10.24 13.03 -0.07
N GLU A 69 -10.80 14.14 -0.49
CA GLU A 69 -10.41 14.78 -1.74
C GLU A 69 -9.36 15.86 -1.45
N LYS A 70 -8.26 15.85 -2.21
CA LYS A 70 -7.24 16.89 -2.12
C LYS A 70 -6.78 17.27 -3.52
N ARG A 71 -7.19 18.46 -3.98
CA ARG A 71 -7.00 18.91 -5.37
C ARG A 71 -7.62 17.89 -6.33
N GLU A 72 -6.85 17.40 -7.28
CA GLU A 72 -7.25 16.41 -8.31
C GLU A 72 -7.04 14.95 -7.87
N ARG A 73 -6.67 14.71 -6.60
CA ARG A 73 -6.40 13.36 -6.08
C ARG A 73 -7.42 12.99 -5.01
N ARG A 74 -8.09 11.86 -5.19
CA ARG A 74 -8.99 11.29 -4.18
C ARG A 74 -8.27 10.16 -3.44
N PHE A 75 -8.24 10.31 -2.12
CA PHE A 75 -7.69 9.34 -1.20
C PHE A 75 -8.82 8.56 -0.55
N VAL A 76 -8.86 7.25 -0.78
CA VAL A 76 -9.90 6.37 -0.25
C VAL A 76 -9.28 5.36 0.69
N GLY A 77 -9.66 5.41 1.96
CA GLY A 77 -9.26 4.41 2.94
C GLY A 77 -10.13 3.17 2.82
N ILE A 78 -9.51 2.00 2.73
CA ILE A 78 -10.18 0.70 2.78
C ILE A 78 -9.70 -0.08 4.01
N GLY A 79 -10.63 -0.75 4.67
CA GLY A 79 -10.37 -1.75 5.70
C GLY A 79 -10.68 -3.14 5.14
N PHE A 80 -9.82 -4.11 5.43
CA PHE A 80 -10.10 -5.50 5.13
C PHE A 80 -11.11 -6.06 6.13
N ALA A 81 -12.11 -6.79 5.63
CA ALA A 81 -13.07 -7.47 6.48
C ALA A 81 -12.38 -8.49 7.43
N THR A 82 -11.29 -9.10 6.96
CA THR A 82 -10.39 -9.93 7.77
C THR A 82 -8.96 -9.52 7.48
N ALA A 83 -8.15 -9.33 8.52
CA ALA A 83 -6.75 -8.93 8.35
C ALA A 83 -5.98 -9.97 7.52
N ARG A 84 -5.31 -9.50 6.46
CA ARG A 84 -4.58 -10.32 5.48
C ARG A 84 -3.29 -9.62 5.08
N ALA A 85 -2.22 -9.88 5.82
CA ALA A 85 -0.90 -9.29 5.54
C ALA A 85 -0.25 -9.88 4.28
N ASP A 86 -0.56 -11.14 3.99
CA ASP A 86 -0.14 -11.94 2.85
C ASP A 86 -0.65 -11.40 1.51
N PHE A 87 -1.82 -10.76 1.49
CA PHE A 87 -2.44 -10.16 0.29
C PHE A 87 -1.51 -9.24 -0.51
N TRP A 88 -0.58 -8.57 0.18
CA TRP A 88 0.37 -7.64 -0.43
C TRP A 88 1.61 -8.34 -1.00
N HIS A 89 1.84 -9.61 -0.66
CA HIS A 89 3.06 -10.37 -0.99
C HIS A 89 4.35 -9.64 -0.61
N ILE A 90 4.33 -8.96 0.54
CA ILE A 90 5.48 -8.29 1.13
C ILE A 90 5.73 -8.77 2.56
N VAL A 91 6.96 -8.60 3.02
CA VAL A 91 7.30 -8.73 4.44
C VAL A 91 7.31 -7.34 5.05
N PHE A 92 6.41 -7.09 6.00
CA PHE A 92 6.44 -5.85 6.79
C PHE A 92 7.71 -5.83 7.66
N PRO A 93 8.53 -4.75 7.60
CA PRO A 93 9.70 -4.60 8.46
C PRO A 93 9.35 -4.76 9.94
N LYS A 94 10.20 -5.46 10.71
CA LYS A 94 9.99 -5.61 12.15
C LYS A 94 10.42 -4.34 12.88
N SER A 95 9.92 -4.15 14.09
CA SER A 95 10.40 -3.09 14.98
C SER A 95 11.92 -3.19 15.14
N GLY A 96 12.64 -2.10 14.87
CA GLY A 96 14.11 -2.06 14.90
C GLY A 96 14.80 -2.30 13.56
N THR A 97 14.07 -2.66 12.50
CA THR A 97 14.62 -2.67 11.14
C THR A 97 14.97 -1.24 10.72
N ARG A 98 16.26 -0.95 10.61
CA ARG A 98 16.77 0.31 10.08
C ARG A 98 16.83 0.23 8.55
N GLN A 99 16.59 1.35 7.86
CA GLN A 99 16.69 1.39 6.40
C GLN A 99 18.13 1.11 5.95
N ALA A 100 18.30 0.26 4.95
CA ALA A 100 19.58 0.09 4.29
C ALA A 100 19.93 1.39 3.56
N ILE A 101 21.13 1.90 3.80
CA ILE A 101 21.64 3.10 3.12
C ILE A 101 22.43 2.60 1.91
N ARG A 102 22.38 3.29 0.77
CA ARG A 102 23.31 2.99 -0.32
C ARG A 102 24.65 3.68 -0.04
N SER A 103 25.74 2.95 -0.18
CA SER A 103 27.09 3.52 -0.10
C SER A 103 27.23 4.59 -1.19
N ALA A 104 27.67 5.79 -0.79
CA ALA A 104 27.96 6.86 -1.74
C ALA A 104 29.14 6.53 -2.67
N GLN A 105 30.02 5.59 -2.28
CA GLN A 105 31.20 5.22 -3.04
C GLN A 105 30.93 4.06 -4.02
N THR A 106 30.18 3.05 -3.59
CA THR A 106 30.02 1.81 -4.37
C THR A 106 28.59 1.59 -4.88
N GLY A 107 27.62 2.38 -4.43
CA GLY A 107 26.20 2.20 -4.74
C GLY A 107 25.54 0.97 -4.10
N ALA A 108 26.32 0.13 -3.42
CA ALA A 108 25.83 -1.08 -2.75
C ALA A 108 24.96 -0.75 -1.54
N LEU A 109 23.97 -1.60 -1.25
CA LEU A 109 23.17 -1.50 -0.03
C LEU A 109 24.06 -1.88 1.18
N VAL A 110 24.31 -0.91 2.06
CA VAL A 110 25.05 -1.10 3.31
C VAL A 110 24.09 -1.22 4.48
N PRO A 111 24.32 -2.20 5.39
CA PRO A 111 23.58 -2.27 6.63
C PRO A 111 23.77 -0.99 7.46
N PRO A 112 22.70 -0.48 8.08
CA PRO A 112 22.77 0.70 8.91
C PRO A 112 23.60 0.42 10.18
N GLY A 113 24.77 1.06 10.26
CA GLY A 113 25.78 0.83 11.31
C GLY A 113 27.14 0.40 10.77
N PHE A 114 27.28 0.15 9.46
CA PHE A 114 28.57 -0.07 8.82
C PHE A 114 29.37 1.24 8.78
N ARG A 115 30.12 1.51 9.85
CA ARG A 115 31.16 2.54 9.86
C ARG A 115 32.28 2.03 8.94
N GLN A 116 32.47 2.67 7.79
CA GLN A 116 33.73 2.52 7.05
C GLN A 116 34.82 3.16 7.92
N ASP A 117 35.49 2.37 8.73
CA ASP A 117 36.79 2.78 9.26
C ASP A 117 37.73 2.85 8.06
N ASN A 118 37.95 4.07 7.57
CA ASN A 118 38.88 4.38 6.51
C ASN A 118 40.30 4.10 7.02
N PRO A 119 41.01 3.05 6.57
CA PRO A 119 42.39 2.88 6.95
C PRO A 119 43.23 3.78 6.04
N ARG A 120 43.63 4.89 6.65
CA ARG A 120 44.90 5.59 6.46
C ARG A 120 45.04 6.54 5.27
N GLN A 121 45.05 7.82 5.63
CA GLN A 121 46.00 8.79 5.12
C GLN A 121 47.43 8.25 5.29
N PHE A 122 48.21 8.24 4.21
CA PHE A 122 49.65 8.50 4.21
C PHE A 122 50.00 9.20 2.90
#